data_AF-A0A359MQA8-F1
#
_entry.id   AF-A0A359MQA8-F1
#
_cell.length_a   1.000
_cell.length_b   1.000
_cell.length_c   1.000
_cell.angle_alpha   90.00
_cell.angle_beta   90.00
_cell.angle_gamma   90.00
#
_symmetry.space_group_name_H-M   'P 1'
#
loop_
_entity.id
_entity.type
_entity.pdbx_description
1 polymer ?
#
loop_
_entity_poly.entity_id
_entity_poly.type
_entity_poly.pdbx_seq_one_letter_code
_entity_poly.pdbx_strand_id
1 'polypeptide(L)'
;DDSPIKKLFHLKNKKNSRNSENILKETTELTDTLIDKNSMQKAYEEFEQKAQAALEQAMGEEMIDSRMLAERKNIAQQMTFLKTLAEKEFYRIPIETGHGITNMNLTIIRGAKNAGKVNVTVWSDKIGNVRAELSLKKEKLNGYISCNDREGLEALQKASGIIGQMAEEDGLVLQKLDYVLQKKDAEGNIYPYSGKEEDHAEVGAEDERKLYRLAKALVLTVQAAESR
;
A
#
# COMPACT_ATOMS: atom_id res chain seq x y z
N ASP A 1 9.21 13.11 6.88
CA ASP A 1 8.74 12.34 8.04
C ASP A 1 8.66 10.86 7.75
N ASP A 2 9.22 10.04 8.65
CA ASP A 2 9.10 8.59 8.59
C ASP A 2 7.65 8.14 8.86
N SER A 3 7.23 7.10 8.14
CA SER A 3 5.87 6.57 8.26
C SER A 3 5.61 5.93 9.63
N PRO A 4 4.35 5.91 10.09
CA PRO A 4 3.99 5.26 11.34
C PRO A 4 4.42 3.78 11.40
N ILE A 5 4.29 3.06 10.28
CA ILE A 5 4.67 1.64 10.17
C ILE A 5 6.20 1.49 10.26
N LYS A 6 6.95 2.34 9.55
CA LYS A 6 8.42 2.36 9.63
C LYS A 6 8.91 2.66 11.06
N LYS A 7 8.28 3.62 11.74
CA LYS A 7 8.58 3.94 13.14
C LYS A 7 8.30 2.77 14.07
N LEU A 8 7.18 2.07 13.87
CA LEU A 8 6.86 0.84 14.63
C LEU A 8 7.94 -0.23 14.45
N PHE A 9 8.38 -0.48 13.21
CA PHE A 9 9.45 -1.43 12.92
C PHE A 9 10.79 -1.06 13.60
N HIS A 10 11.07 0.24 13.73
CA HIS A 10 12.25 0.72 14.46
C HIS A 10 12.17 0.55 15.99
N LEU A 11 10.97 0.58 16.60
CA LEU A 11 10.81 0.41 18.05
C LEU A 11 11.32 -0.94 18.55
N LYS A 12 11.21 -1.99 17.71
CA LYS A 12 11.58 -3.36 18.04
C LYS A 12 13.10 -3.60 18.08
N ASN A 13 13.89 -2.73 17.43
CA ASN A 13 15.25 -3.08 16.99
C ASN A 13 16.39 -2.22 17.59
N LYS A 14 16.17 -1.48 18.68
CA LYS A 14 17.18 -0.58 19.30
C LYS A 14 18.44 -1.27 19.88
N LYS A 15 18.75 -2.52 19.53
CA LYS A 15 19.90 -3.31 20.02
C LYS A 15 20.84 -3.95 18.97
N ASN A 16 20.69 -3.80 17.64
CA ASN A 16 21.68 -4.40 16.71
C ASN A 16 21.73 -3.81 15.28
N SER A 17 22.89 -3.98 14.60
CA SER A 17 23.15 -3.58 13.20
C SER A 17 22.37 -4.37 12.13
N ARG A 18 21.55 -5.35 12.51
CA ARG A 18 20.60 -6.11 11.66
C ARG A 18 19.30 -5.35 11.33
N ASN A 19 19.30 -4.02 11.48
CA ASN A 19 18.08 -3.22 11.45
C ASN A 19 17.40 -3.21 10.07
N SER A 20 18.17 -3.11 8.98
CA SER A 20 17.61 -3.10 7.62
C SER A 20 16.95 -4.43 7.23
N GLU A 21 17.65 -5.56 7.37
CA GLU A 21 17.15 -6.89 7.00
C GLU A 21 15.82 -7.27 7.68
N ASN A 22 15.64 -6.88 8.95
CA ASN A 22 14.38 -7.15 9.66
C ASN A 22 13.22 -6.30 9.15
N ILE A 23 13.46 -5.02 8.85
CA ILE A 23 12.41 -4.13 8.34
C ILE A 23 12.02 -4.56 6.91
N LEU A 24 12.99 -5.01 6.12
CA LEU A 24 12.77 -5.59 4.80
C LEU A 24 11.85 -6.80 4.89
N LYS A 25 12.16 -7.72 5.80
CA LYS A 25 11.32 -8.88 6.06
C LYS A 25 9.88 -8.49 6.43
N GLU A 26 9.69 -7.55 7.36
CA GLU A 26 8.35 -7.09 7.77
C GLU A 26 7.60 -6.38 6.62
N THR A 27 8.31 -5.71 5.72
CA THR A 27 7.76 -5.07 4.52
C THR A 27 7.31 -6.08 3.46
N THR A 28 8.13 -7.11 3.20
CA THR A 28 7.79 -8.22 2.31
C THR A 28 6.62 -9.02 2.85
N GLU A 29 6.62 -9.32 4.16
CA GLU A 29 5.54 -10.02 4.83
C GLU A 29 4.19 -9.29 4.67
N LEU A 30 4.14 -7.95 4.83
CA LEU A 30 2.90 -7.22 4.61
C LEU A 30 2.43 -7.27 3.15
N THR A 31 3.36 -7.15 2.20
CA THR A 31 3.01 -7.29 0.77
C THR A 31 2.46 -8.69 0.46
N ASP A 32 2.96 -9.71 1.15
CA ASP A 32 2.49 -11.08 1.02
C ASP A 32 1.12 -11.33 1.66
N THR A 33 0.72 -10.54 2.67
CA THR A 33 -0.64 -10.60 3.25
C THR A 33 -1.74 -9.98 2.39
N LEU A 34 -1.39 -9.32 1.28
CA LEU A 34 -2.33 -8.70 0.33
C LEU A 34 -3.03 -9.74 -0.54
N ILE A 35 -3.77 -10.64 0.11
CA ILE A 35 -4.48 -11.78 -0.47
C ILE A 35 -6.00 -11.58 -0.42
N ASP A 36 -6.49 -11.07 0.72
CA ASP A 36 -7.90 -10.81 0.98
C ASP A 36 -8.04 -9.80 2.13
N LYS A 37 -9.27 -9.33 2.36
CA LYS A 37 -9.56 -8.33 3.38
C LYS A 37 -9.21 -8.80 4.79
N ASN A 38 -9.51 -10.06 5.11
CA ASN A 38 -9.31 -10.61 6.44
C ASN A 38 -7.82 -10.70 6.79
N SER A 39 -6.99 -11.12 5.84
CA SER A 39 -5.53 -11.22 5.97
C SER A 39 -4.92 -9.84 6.22
N MET A 40 -5.36 -8.83 5.47
CA MET A 40 -4.92 -7.45 5.70
C MET A 40 -5.40 -6.91 7.05
N GLN A 41 -6.67 -7.12 7.42
CA GLN A 41 -7.18 -6.67 8.72
C GLN A 41 -6.39 -7.25 9.88
N LYS A 42 -6.08 -8.55 9.85
CA LYS A 42 -5.22 -9.20 10.85
C LYS A 42 -3.83 -8.57 10.91
N ALA A 43 -3.21 -8.28 9.77
CA ALA A 43 -1.90 -7.64 9.74
C ALA A 43 -1.90 -6.26 10.42
N TYR A 44 -2.93 -5.42 10.17
CA TYR A 44 -3.05 -4.12 10.82
C TYR A 44 -3.47 -4.21 12.29
N GLU A 45 -4.25 -5.23 12.68
CA GLU A 45 -4.54 -5.52 14.08
C GLU A 45 -3.26 -5.90 14.83
N GLU A 46 -2.41 -6.74 14.26
CA GLU A 46 -1.11 -7.06 14.85
C GLU A 46 -0.20 -5.84 15.00
N PHE A 47 -0.21 -4.92 14.02
CA PHE A 47 0.55 -3.66 14.13
C PHE A 47 0.06 -2.79 15.28
N GLU A 48 -1.26 -2.66 15.44
CA GLU A 48 -1.84 -1.94 16.58
C GLU A 48 -1.46 -2.60 17.91
N GLN A 49 -1.64 -3.91 18.03
CA GLN A 49 -1.29 -4.65 19.25
C GLN A 49 0.19 -4.47 19.61
N LYS A 50 1.10 -4.54 18.63
CA LYS A 50 2.54 -4.32 18.82
C LYS A 50 2.83 -2.89 19.30
N ALA A 51 2.17 -1.88 18.73
CA ALA A 51 2.36 -0.50 19.14
C ALA A 51 1.81 -0.22 20.54
N GLN A 52 0.66 -0.80 20.87
CA GLN A 52 0.04 -0.68 22.19
C GLN A 52 0.90 -1.36 23.28
N ALA A 53 1.42 -2.57 23.00
CA ALA A 53 2.35 -3.24 23.90
C ALA A 53 3.63 -2.43 24.13
N ALA A 54 4.17 -1.79 23.07
CA ALA A 54 5.34 -0.92 23.20
C ALA A 54 5.05 0.31 24.08
N LEU A 55 3.86 0.90 23.97
CA LEU A 55 3.43 2.01 24.83
C LEU A 55 3.27 1.56 26.29
N GLU A 56 2.61 0.43 26.54
CA GLU A 56 2.41 -0.14 27.88
C GLU A 56 3.75 -0.44 28.57
N GLN A 57 4.67 -1.07 27.85
CA GLN A 57 6.03 -1.30 28.35
C GLN A 57 6.69 0.01 28.77
N ALA A 58 6.56 1.06 27.96
CA ALA A 58 7.14 2.37 28.27
C ALA A 58 6.57 3.00 29.54
N MET A 59 5.26 2.87 29.76
CA MET A 59 4.61 3.41 30.95
C MET A 59 5.05 2.70 32.24
N GLY A 60 5.53 1.45 32.14
CA GLY A 60 6.06 0.68 33.27
C GLY A 60 7.56 0.85 33.53
N GLU A 61 8.30 1.59 32.71
CA GLU A 61 9.73 1.83 32.88
C GLU A 61 9.99 2.90 33.98
N GLU A 62 10.81 2.59 35.00
CA GLU A 62 11.07 3.49 36.15
C GLU A 62 11.69 4.85 35.78
N MET A 63 12.45 4.90 34.68
CA MET A 63 13.04 6.13 34.14
C MET A 63 12.74 6.23 32.65
N ILE A 64 11.54 6.72 32.31
CA ILE A 64 11.19 7.05 30.93
C ILE A 64 11.31 8.56 30.65
N ASP A 65 11.97 8.89 29.54
CA ASP A 65 11.95 10.25 28.99
C ASP A 65 10.55 10.58 28.45
N SER A 66 9.98 11.70 28.88
CA SER A 66 8.69 12.22 28.39
C SER A 66 8.59 12.29 26.87
N ARG A 67 9.71 12.54 26.17
CA ARG A 67 9.78 12.54 24.71
C ARG A 67 9.57 11.14 24.12
N MET A 68 10.20 10.13 24.71
CA MET A 68 10.05 8.74 24.29
C MET A 68 8.64 8.22 24.55
N LEU A 69 8.04 8.59 25.68
CA LEU A 69 6.65 8.25 25.98
C LEU A 69 5.67 8.89 24.97
N ALA A 70 5.88 10.18 24.65
CA ALA A 70 5.08 10.88 23.65
C ALA A 70 5.21 10.26 22.25
N GLU A 71 6.42 9.84 21.86
CA GLU A 71 6.68 9.15 20.59
C GLU A 71 5.93 7.81 20.52
N ARG A 72 6.04 6.97 21.54
CA ARG A 72 5.33 5.67 21.56
C ARG A 72 3.81 5.86 21.57
N LYS A 73 3.31 6.86 22.31
CA LYS A 73 1.88 7.22 22.30
C LYS A 73 1.42 7.63 20.90
N ASN A 74 2.21 8.44 20.20
CA ASN A 74 1.90 8.87 18.83
C ASN A 74 1.86 7.68 17.85
N ILE A 75 2.82 6.75 17.96
CA ILE A 75 2.85 5.53 17.13
C ILE A 75 1.62 4.66 17.39
N ALA A 76 1.25 4.44 18.65
CA ALA A 76 0.04 3.68 19.01
C ALA A 76 -1.22 4.30 18.41
N GLN A 77 -1.42 5.61 18.57
CA GLN A 77 -2.57 6.34 18.00
C GLN A 77 -2.61 6.24 16.47
N GLN A 78 -1.45 6.35 15.81
CA GLN A 78 -1.37 6.21 14.35
C GLN A 78 -1.69 4.79 13.89
N MET A 79 -1.26 3.75 14.62
CA MET A 79 -1.62 2.36 14.27
C MET A 79 -3.11 2.09 14.44
N THR A 80 -3.73 2.57 15.52
CA THR A 80 -5.19 2.48 15.68
C THR A 80 -5.91 3.15 14.50
N PHE A 81 -5.44 4.32 14.07
CA PHE A 81 -5.99 4.99 12.89
C PHE A 81 -5.81 4.18 11.59
N LEU A 82 -4.62 3.63 11.35
CA LEU A 82 -4.37 2.79 10.17
C LEU A 82 -5.22 1.51 10.16
N LYS A 83 -5.46 0.90 11.34
CA LYS A 83 -6.39 -0.22 11.49
C LYS A 83 -7.81 0.16 11.08
N THR A 84 -8.32 1.31 11.54
CA THR A 84 -9.64 1.82 11.12
C THR A 84 -9.71 2.10 9.62
N LEU A 85 -8.62 2.57 8.99
CA LEU A 85 -8.54 2.74 7.54
C LEU A 85 -8.57 1.39 6.81
N ALA A 86 -7.84 0.39 7.32
CA ALA A 86 -7.77 -0.95 6.75
C ALA A 86 -9.13 -1.66 6.76
N GLU A 87 -10.00 -1.38 7.74
CA GLU A 87 -11.39 -1.87 7.77
C GLU A 87 -12.22 -1.42 6.56
N LYS A 88 -11.88 -0.23 6.03
CA LYS A 88 -12.47 0.40 4.85
C LYS A 88 -11.65 0.15 3.57
N GLU A 89 -10.70 -0.78 3.61
CA GLU A 89 -9.84 -1.14 2.48
C GLU A 89 -8.99 0.03 1.96
N PHE A 90 -8.65 0.95 2.87
CA PHE A 90 -7.63 1.98 2.67
C PHE A 90 -6.35 1.53 3.38
N TYR A 91 -5.38 1.09 2.61
CA TYR A 91 -4.13 0.54 3.11
C TYR A 91 -2.96 1.49 2.88
N ARG A 92 -2.02 1.50 3.82
CA ARG A 92 -0.73 2.17 3.68
C ARG A 92 0.35 1.11 3.72
N ILE A 93 0.80 0.68 2.54
CA ILE A 93 1.76 -0.41 2.39
C ILE A 93 3.17 0.20 2.37
N PRO A 94 4.08 -0.16 3.30
CA PRO A 94 5.48 0.19 3.18
C PRO A 94 6.05 -0.52 1.95
N ILE A 95 6.89 0.16 1.19
CA ILE A 95 7.64 -0.44 0.09
C ILE A 95 9.10 -0.04 0.22
N GLU A 96 9.98 -0.98 -0.08
CA GLU A 96 11.41 -0.71 -0.18
C GLU A 96 11.72 0.01 -1.50
N THR A 97 12.62 0.98 -1.41
CA THR A 97 13.22 1.70 -2.54
C THR A 97 14.74 1.78 -2.33
N GLY A 98 15.47 2.18 -3.37
CA GLY A 98 16.92 2.44 -3.26
C GLY A 98 17.31 3.51 -2.23
N HIS A 99 16.34 4.30 -1.74
CA HIS A 99 16.54 5.38 -0.75
C HIS A 99 15.96 5.05 0.64
N GLY A 100 15.49 3.82 0.86
CA GLY A 100 14.93 3.35 2.12
C GLY A 100 13.49 2.88 1.95
N ILE A 101 12.62 3.24 2.89
CA ILE A 101 11.21 2.79 2.86
C ILE A 101 10.31 3.99 2.67
N THR A 102 9.51 3.95 1.60
CA THR A 102 8.39 4.87 1.36
C THR A 102 7.07 4.13 1.63
N ASN A 103 5.93 4.81 1.47
CA ASN A 103 4.63 4.15 1.57
C ASN A 103 3.80 4.40 0.34
N MET A 104 3.17 3.33 -0.11
CA MET A 104 2.12 3.35 -1.09
C MET A 104 0.77 3.43 -0.38
N ASN A 105 -0.08 4.38 -0.76
CA ASN A 105 -1.48 4.32 -0.40
C ASN A 105 -2.18 3.45 -1.43
N LEU A 106 -2.88 2.42 -0.96
CA LEU A 106 -3.62 1.48 -1.78
C LEU A 106 -5.08 1.47 -1.34
N THR A 107 -6.00 1.60 -2.29
CA THR A 107 -7.43 1.59 -2.05
C THR A 107 -8.06 0.51 -2.92
N ILE A 108 -8.87 -0.35 -2.32
CA ILE A 108 -9.73 -1.30 -3.04
C ILE A 108 -11.17 -0.83 -2.94
N ILE A 109 -11.81 -0.61 -4.09
CA ILE A 109 -13.21 -0.19 -4.20
C ILE A 109 -13.99 -1.35 -4.80
N ARG A 110 -15.03 -1.80 -4.09
CA ARG A 110 -15.91 -2.88 -4.52
C ARG A 110 -17.12 -2.30 -5.24
N GLY A 111 -17.38 -2.75 -6.46
CA GLY A 111 -18.56 -2.39 -7.25
C GLY A 111 -19.54 -3.56 -7.38
N ALA A 112 -20.79 -3.27 -7.75
CA ALA A 112 -21.78 -4.30 -7.99
C ALA A 112 -21.48 -5.14 -9.25
N LYS A 113 -21.87 -6.42 -9.24
CA LYS A 113 -21.83 -7.33 -10.42
C LYS A 113 -20.42 -7.53 -11.01
N ASN A 114 -19.48 -7.99 -10.20
CA ASN A 114 -18.11 -8.32 -10.58
C ASN A 114 -17.37 -7.11 -11.16
N ALA A 115 -17.59 -5.96 -10.51
CA ALA A 115 -16.91 -4.71 -10.79
C ALA A 115 -16.08 -4.31 -9.58
N GLY A 116 -14.95 -3.69 -9.82
CA GLY A 116 -14.15 -3.14 -8.74
C GLY A 116 -12.98 -2.37 -9.27
N LYS A 117 -12.35 -1.61 -8.38
CA LYS A 117 -11.18 -0.80 -8.69
C LYS A 117 -10.10 -1.00 -7.66
N VAL A 118 -8.87 -0.94 -8.12
CA VAL A 118 -7.71 -0.82 -7.26
C VAL A 118 -6.98 0.46 -7.64
N ASN A 119 -6.74 1.29 -6.64
CA ASN A 119 -6.05 2.56 -6.79
C ASN A 119 -4.79 2.56 -5.96
N VAL A 120 -3.67 3.01 -6.54
CA VAL A 120 -2.42 3.21 -5.81
C VAL A 120 -1.85 4.60 -6.04
N THR A 121 -1.28 5.18 -4.98
CA THR A 121 -0.49 6.41 -5.05
C THR A 121 0.78 6.26 -4.25
N VAL A 122 1.90 6.74 -4.78
CA VAL A 122 3.19 6.73 -4.07
C VAL A 122 4.05 7.90 -4.52
N TRP A 123 4.74 8.51 -3.56
CA TRP A 123 5.86 9.40 -3.85
C TRP A 123 7.17 8.63 -3.70
N SER A 124 8.02 8.76 -4.71
CA SER A 124 9.38 8.26 -4.72
C SER A 124 10.32 9.31 -5.28
N ASP A 125 11.50 9.39 -4.68
CA ASP A 125 12.58 10.24 -5.18
C ASP A 125 13.16 9.73 -6.51
N LYS A 126 13.01 8.42 -6.79
CA LYS A 126 13.58 7.78 -7.97
C LYS A 126 12.63 7.74 -9.16
N ILE A 127 11.37 7.34 -8.93
CA ILE A 127 10.38 7.19 -10.02
C ILE A 127 9.30 8.28 -9.99
N GLY A 128 9.39 9.27 -9.10
CA GLY A 128 8.47 10.40 -9.02
C GLY A 128 7.16 10.12 -8.28
N ASN A 129 6.16 10.96 -8.56
CA ASN A 129 4.79 10.83 -8.05
C ASN A 129 3.99 9.91 -8.95
N VAL A 130 3.73 8.70 -8.49
CA VAL A 130 3.01 7.67 -9.23
C VAL A 130 1.56 7.62 -8.78
N ARG A 131 0.64 7.56 -9.75
CA ARG A 131 -0.77 7.21 -9.55
C ARG A 131 -1.19 6.15 -10.56
N ALA A 132 -1.83 5.09 -10.10
CA ALA A 132 -2.37 4.08 -10.99
C ALA A 132 -3.75 3.61 -10.54
N GLU A 133 -4.62 3.33 -11.52
CA GLU A 133 -5.93 2.72 -11.32
C GLU A 133 -6.04 1.49 -12.21
N LEU A 134 -6.48 0.38 -11.63
CA LEU A 134 -6.97 -0.79 -12.36
C LEU A 134 -8.46 -0.95 -12.08
N SER A 135 -9.25 -1.07 -13.13
CA SER A 135 -10.69 -1.32 -13.09
C SER A 135 -10.98 -2.70 -13.67
N LEU A 136 -11.62 -3.56 -12.87
CA LEU A 136 -12.11 -4.87 -13.28
C LEU A 136 -13.62 -4.78 -13.53
N LYS A 137 -14.09 -5.30 -14.67
CA LYS A 137 -15.52 -5.43 -14.95
C LYS A 137 -15.78 -6.63 -15.86
N LYS A 138 -16.51 -7.63 -15.36
CA LYS A 138 -16.82 -8.86 -16.14
C LYS A 138 -15.55 -9.45 -16.78
N GLU A 139 -14.54 -9.71 -15.96
CA GLU A 139 -13.22 -10.28 -16.34
C GLU A 139 -12.35 -9.42 -17.25
N LYS A 140 -12.83 -8.24 -17.63
CA LYS A 140 -12.07 -7.28 -18.43
C LYS A 140 -11.35 -6.32 -17.52
N LEU A 141 -10.03 -6.26 -17.68
CA LEU A 141 -9.16 -5.37 -16.96
C LEU A 141 -8.82 -4.15 -17.83
N ASN A 142 -9.10 -2.97 -17.31
CA ASN A 142 -8.71 -1.69 -17.89
C ASN A 142 -7.94 -0.88 -16.84
N GLY A 143 -7.12 0.08 -17.25
CA GLY A 143 -6.46 0.94 -16.28
C GLY A 143 -5.55 1.99 -16.88
N TYR A 144 -4.92 2.74 -15.99
CA TYR A 144 -3.86 3.68 -16.33
C TYR A 144 -2.79 3.70 -15.24
N ILE A 145 -1.56 4.01 -15.66
CA ILE A 145 -0.45 4.37 -14.79
C ILE A 145 0.01 5.77 -15.20
N SER A 146 0.20 6.62 -14.23
CA SER A 146 0.59 8.01 -14.48
C SER A 146 1.69 8.43 -13.51
N CYS A 147 2.64 9.19 -14.03
CA CYS A 147 3.79 9.64 -13.27
C CYS A 147 4.22 11.03 -13.72
N ASN A 148 4.69 11.88 -12.80
CA ASN A 148 5.23 13.21 -13.12
C ASN A 148 6.69 13.19 -13.61
N ASP A 149 7.34 12.03 -13.59
CA ASP A 149 8.68 11.80 -14.07
C ASP A 149 8.69 10.87 -15.31
N ARG A 150 9.44 11.26 -16.35
CA ARG A 150 9.46 10.50 -17.61
C ARG A 150 10.19 9.17 -17.47
N GLU A 151 11.35 9.17 -16.80
CA GLU A 151 12.16 7.97 -16.61
C GLU A 151 11.43 6.99 -15.68
N GLY A 152 10.78 7.51 -14.63
CA GLY A 152 9.88 6.77 -13.76
C GLY A 152 8.70 6.14 -14.51
N LEU A 153 8.05 6.89 -15.42
CA LEU A 153 6.96 6.34 -16.24
C LEU A 153 7.43 5.22 -17.17
N GLU A 154 8.61 5.36 -17.78
CA GLU A 154 9.20 4.31 -18.62
C GLU A 154 9.59 3.07 -17.81
N ALA A 155 10.11 3.24 -16.58
CA ALA A 155 10.41 2.14 -15.67
C ALA A 155 9.14 1.38 -15.27
N LEU A 156 8.07 2.10 -14.94
CA LEU A 156 6.76 1.53 -14.64
C LEU A 156 6.20 0.76 -15.86
N GLN A 157 6.28 1.33 -17.05
CA GLN A 157 5.83 0.67 -18.28
C GLN A 157 6.57 -0.65 -18.54
N LYS A 158 7.89 -0.70 -18.30
CA LYS A 158 8.69 -1.92 -18.41
C LYS A 158 8.32 -2.95 -17.34
N ALA A 159 7.92 -2.52 -16.14
CA ALA A 159 7.52 -3.38 -15.03
C ALA A 159 6.08 -3.89 -15.15
N SER A 160 5.20 -3.21 -15.89
CA SER A 160 3.77 -3.54 -16.03
C SER A 160 3.47 -4.93 -16.61
N GLY A 161 4.47 -5.64 -17.14
CA GLY A 161 4.33 -7.06 -17.49
C GLY A 161 3.82 -7.91 -16.31
N ILE A 162 4.14 -7.53 -15.07
CA ILE A 162 3.64 -8.18 -13.85
C ILE A 162 2.10 -8.15 -13.78
N ILE A 163 1.48 -7.02 -14.16
CA ILE A 163 0.01 -6.88 -14.17
C ILE A 163 -0.60 -7.80 -15.22
N GLY A 164 -0.01 -7.85 -16.42
CA GLY A 164 -0.47 -8.73 -17.50
C GLY A 164 -0.38 -10.20 -17.11
N GLN A 165 0.74 -10.62 -16.53
CA GLN A 165 0.96 -11.99 -16.08
C GLN A 165 -0.05 -12.41 -15.01
N MET A 166 -0.23 -11.60 -13.95
CA MET A 166 -1.21 -11.93 -12.91
C MET A 166 -2.65 -11.93 -13.44
N ALA A 167 -2.97 -11.01 -14.35
CA ALA A 167 -4.28 -10.99 -14.99
C ALA A 167 -4.54 -12.29 -15.76
N GLU A 168 -3.57 -12.77 -16.54
CA GLU A 168 -3.68 -14.02 -17.29
C GLU A 168 -3.85 -15.25 -16.38
N GLU A 169 -3.08 -15.33 -15.29
CA GLU A 169 -3.19 -16.40 -14.28
C GLU A 169 -4.60 -16.49 -13.65
N ASP A 170 -5.30 -15.36 -13.53
CA ASP A 170 -6.66 -15.28 -12.99
C ASP A 170 -7.76 -15.29 -14.07
N GLY A 171 -7.41 -15.60 -15.32
CA GLY A 171 -8.34 -15.67 -16.45
C GLY A 171 -8.91 -14.32 -16.87
N LEU A 172 -8.24 -13.22 -16.53
CA LEU A 172 -8.63 -11.86 -16.88
C LEU A 172 -8.05 -11.45 -18.23
N VAL A 173 -8.82 -10.65 -18.98
CA VAL A 173 -8.38 -10.10 -20.26
C VAL A 173 -7.97 -8.64 -20.05
N LEU A 174 -6.66 -8.35 -20.13
CA LEU A 174 -6.15 -6.99 -20.15
C LEU A 174 -6.51 -6.32 -21.48
N GLN A 175 -7.50 -5.42 -21.43
CA GLN A 175 -7.98 -4.72 -22.63
C GLN A 175 -7.15 -3.48 -22.93
N LYS A 176 -6.85 -2.68 -21.89
CA LYS A 176 -6.15 -1.40 -22.04
C LYS A 176 -5.41 -1.03 -20.76
N LEU A 177 -4.17 -0.60 -20.92
CA LEU A 177 -3.38 0.02 -19.87
C LEU A 177 -2.68 1.26 -20.43
N ASP A 178 -3.19 2.44 -20.07
CA ASP A 178 -2.66 3.71 -20.54
C ASP A 178 -1.48 4.19 -19.67
N TYR A 179 -0.51 4.88 -20.29
CA TYR A 179 0.63 5.48 -19.59
C TYR A 179 0.61 7.00 -19.79
N VAL A 180 0.56 7.76 -18.71
CA VAL A 180 0.34 9.21 -18.76
C VAL A 180 1.43 9.97 -18.00
N LEU A 181 2.16 10.83 -18.71
CA LEU A 181 3.08 11.78 -18.07
C LEU A 181 2.27 12.94 -17.48
N GLN A 182 2.27 13.06 -16.16
CA GLN A 182 1.64 14.15 -15.43
C GLN A 182 2.51 15.41 -15.50
N LYS A 183 1.91 16.59 -15.61
CA LYS A 183 2.66 17.85 -15.43
C LYS A 183 2.98 18.04 -13.95
N LYS A 184 4.20 18.50 -13.63
CA LYS A 184 4.65 18.72 -12.23
C LYS A 184 3.69 19.59 -11.42
N ASP A 185 3.01 20.53 -12.07
CA ASP A 185 2.10 21.50 -11.44
C ASP A 185 0.65 20.99 -11.30
N ALA A 186 0.38 19.74 -11.71
CA ALA A 186 -0.86 19.05 -11.41
C ALA A 186 -0.84 18.50 -9.96
N GLU A 187 -0.58 19.39 -9.02
CA GLU A 187 -0.77 19.17 -7.58
C GLU A 187 -2.26 19.09 -7.21
N GLY A 188 -3.14 19.30 -8.20
CA GLY A 188 -4.55 18.99 -8.10
C GLY A 188 -4.72 17.55 -7.66
N ASN A 189 -5.22 17.39 -6.44
CA ASN A 189 -5.77 16.17 -5.90
C ASN A 189 -6.70 15.51 -6.92
N ILE A 190 -6.16 14.65 -7.79
CA ILE A 190 -6.93 13.56 -8.36
C ILE A 190 -7.04 12.56 -7.21
N TYR A 191 -7.86 12.89 -6.21
CA TYR A 191 -8.58 11.85 -5.50
C TYR A 191 -9.44 11.21 -6.57
N PRO A 192 -9.28 9.92 -6.92
CA PRO A 192 -10.25 9.23 -7.76
C PRO A 192 -11.63 9.14 -7.08
N TYR A 193 -11.76 9.61 -5.84
CA TYR A 193 -13.01 9.69 -5.12
C TYR A 193 -13.75 11.00 -5.42
N SER A 194 -14.44 11.07 -6.56
CA SER A 194 -15.62 11.92 -6.67
C SER A 194 -16.74 11.21 -5.91
N GLY A 195 -17.01 11.66 -4.68
CA GLY A 195 -18.01 11.07 -3.79
C GLY A 195 -19.37 10.91 -4.47
N LYS A 196 -19.67 9.68 -4.85
CA LYS A 196 -20.89 9.04 -4.41
C LYS A 196 -20.44 7.91 -3.49
N GLU A 197 -21.07 7.79 -2.34
CA GLU A 197 -21.04 6.53 -1.60
C GLU A 197 -21.60 5.47 -2.55
N GLU A 198 -20.71 4.84 -3.33
CA GLU A 198 -21.03 3.56 -3.92
C GLU A 198 -21.05 2.61 -2.73
N ASP A 199 -22.25 2.19 -2.33
CA ASP A 199 -22.42 1.10 -1.38
C ASP A 199 -21.47 -0.03 -1.82
N HIS A 200 -20.55 -0.41 -0.93
CA HIS A 200 -19.72 -1.59 -1.14
C HIS A 200 -20.68 -2.75 -1.34
N ALA A 201 -20.86 -3.14 -2.59
CA ALA A 201 -21.75 -4.25 -2.91
C ALA A 201 -21.21 -5.51 -2.25
N GLU A 202 -22.10 -6.45 -1.91
CA GLU A 202 -21.66 -7.82 -1.65
C GLU A 202 -20.99 -8.34 -2.92
N VAL A 203 -19.69 -8.58 -2.82
CA VAL A 203 -18.85 -9.09 -3.90
C VAL A 203 -18.53 -10.55 -3.57
N GLY A 204 -18.62 -11.42 -4.57
CA GLY A 204 -18.28 -12.84 -4.40
C GLY A 204 -16.81 -13.03 -4.02
N ALA A 205 -16.51 -14.09 -3.26
CA ALA A 205 -15.15 -14.37 -2.78
C ALA A 205 -14.09 -14.44 -3.91
N GLU A 206 -14.49 -14.85 -5.12
CA GLU A 206 -13.61 -14.90 -6.28
C GLU A 206 -13.22 -13.51 -6.80
N ASP A 207 -14.17 -12.58 -6.85
CA ASP A 207 -13.93 -11.21 -7.29
C ASP A 207 -13.10 -10.44 -6.26
N GLU A 208 -13.31 -10.71 -4.97
CA GLU A 208 -12.43 -10.20 -3.91
C GLU A 208 -10.99 -10.67 -4.14
N ARG A 209 -10.77 -11.98 -4.28
CA ARG A 209 -9.44 -12.54 -4.55
C ARG A 209 -8.77 -11.88 -5.77
N LYS A 210 -9.52 -11.69 -6.86
CA LYS A 210 -9.03 -11.04 -8.09
C LYS A 210 -8.59 -9.59 -7.82
N LEU A 211 -9.38 -8.81 -7.08
CA LEU A 211 -9.02 -7.42 -6.74
C LEU A 211 -7.75 -7.35 -5.88
N TYR A 212 -7.60 -8.23 -4.89
CA TYR A 212 -6.38 -8.27 -4.06
C TYR A 212 -5.15 -8.74 -4.84
N ARG A 213 -5.28 -9.69 -5.78
CA ARG A 213 -4.16 -10.04 -6.67
C ARG A 213 -3.77 -8.89 -7.60
N LEU A 214 -4.72 -8.15 -8.15
CA LEU A 214 -4.43 -6.92 -8.92
C LEU A 214 -3.76 -5.84 -8.06
N ALA A 215 -4.17 -5.71 -6.79
CA ALA A 215 -3.52 -4.84 -5.82
C ALA A 215 -2.06 -5.23 -5.57
N LYS A 216 -1.80 -6.54 -5.36
CA LYS A 216 -0.45 -7.07 -5.24
C LYS A 216 0.37 -6.82 -6.51
N ALA A 217 -0.22 -7.00 -7.69
CA ALA A 217 0.44 -6.71 -8.97
C ALA A 217 0.90 -5.26 -9.08
N LEU A 218 0.08 -4.29 -8.66
CA LEU A 218 0.45 -2.87 -8.64
C LEU A 218 1.59 -2.59 -7.66
N VAL A 219 1.53 -3.14 -6.45
CA VAL A 219 2.61 -3.00 -5.45
C VAL A 219 3.93 -3.51 -6.02
N LEU A 220 3.92 -4.72 -6.59
CA LEU A 220 5.10 -5.35 -7.19
C LEU A 220 5.61 -4.59 -8.42
N THR A 221 4.72 -4.03 -9.23
CA THR A 221 5.08 -3.21 -10.41
C THR A 221 5.88 -1.98 -9.99
N VAL A 222 5.41 -1.28 -8.95
CA VAL A 222 6.12 -0.12 -8.40
C VAL A 222 7.47 -0.55 -7.80
N GLN A 223 7.51 -1.60 -6.98
CA GLN A 223 8.76 -2.10 -6.39
C GLN A 223 9.79 -2.53 -7.46
N ALA A 224 9.34 -3.14 -8.56
CA ALA A 224 10.18 -3.50 -9.68
C ALA A 224 10.69 -2.27 -10.46
N ALA A 225 9.89 -1.20 -10.56
CA ALA A 225 10.33 0.06 -11.16
C ALA A 225 11.36 0.79 -10.27
N GLU A 226 11.21 0.71 -8.94
CA GLU A 226 12.17 1.23 -7.95
C GLU A 226 13.53 0.54 -7.98
N SER A 227 13.55 -0.75 -8.30
CA SER A 227 14.76 -1.58 -8.22
C SER A 227 15.68 -1.46 -9.45
N ARG A 228 15.27 -0.71 -10.49
CA ARG A 228 15.93 -0.66 -11.81
C ARG A 228 16.94 0.45 -12.01
#